data_AF-A0A2Z3I519-F1
#
_entry.id   AF-A0A2Z3I519-F1
#
_cell.length_a   1.000
_cell.length_b   1.000
_cell.length_c   1.000
_cell.angle_alpha   90.00
_cell.angle_beta   90.00
_cell.angle_gamma   90.00
#
_symmetry.space_group_name_H-M   'P 1'
#
loop_
_entity.id
_entity.type
_entity.pdbx_description
1 polymer ?
#
loop_
_entity_poly.entity_id
_entity_poly.type
_entity_poly.pdbx_seq_one_letter_code
_entity_poly.pdbx_strand_id
1 'polypeptide(L)'
;MTSIQAQRKNELFSELAESIQYELEKIGIDEGKALEKAEEITFNIYENWRGLSIVFPMNPERYMEKLKAKILEEFDGRNTTEIVRKYKISENILYRWNRASLTKRK
;
A
#
# COMPACT_ATOMS: atom_id res chain seq x y z
N MET A 1 -20.65 -0.09 25.60
CA MET A 1 -19.68 -0.91 24.85
C MET A 1 -19.38 -0.18 23.54
N THR A 2 -18.25 0.50 23.46
CA THR A 2 -17.81 1.17 22.23
C THR A 2 -17.49 0.10 21.19
N SER A 3 -18.00 0.23 19.96
CA SER A 3 -17.79 -0.80 18.93
C SER A 3 -16.31 -0.86 18.50
N ILE A 4 -15.83 -2.05 18.13
CA ILE A 4 -14.46 -2.27 17.60
C ILE A 4 -14.14 -1.32 16.43
N GLN A 5 -15.16 -0.95 15.65
CA GLN A 5 -15.04 0.02 14.55
C GLN A 5 -14.77 1.46 15.03
N ALA A 6 -15.35 1.88 16.15
CA ALA A 6 -15.07 3.19 16.74
C ALA A 6 -13.66 3.26 17.35
N GLN A 7 -13.18 2.12 17.88
CA GLN A 7 -11.83 2.01 18.44
C GLN A 7 -10.77 2.08 17.33
N ARG A 8 -10.93 1.32 16.24
CA ARG A 8 -10.07 1.41 15.04
C ARG A 8 -10.08 2.78 14.37
N LYS A 9 -11.22 3.49 14.39
CA LYS A 9 -11.32 4.84 13.83
C LYS A 9 -10.47 5.85 14.62
N ASN A 10 -10.37 5.68 15.94
CA ASN A 10 -9.56 6.55 16.78
C ASN A 10 -8.05 6.27 16.61
N GLU A 11 -7.68 5.05 16.23
CA GLU A 11 -6.29 4.63 15.99
C GLU A 11 -5.84 4.79 14.53
N LEU A 12 -6.78 5.02 13.59
CA LEU A 12 -6.46 5.10 12.16
C LEU A 12 -5.39 6.15 11.83
N PHE A 13 -5.50 7.34 12.41
CA PHE A 13 -4.56 8.43 12.10
C PHE A 13 -3.19 8.20 12.74
N SER A 14 -3.12 7.61 13.94
CA SER A 14 -1.84 7.22 14.53
C SER A 14 -1.17 6.11 13.72
N GLU A 15 -1.92 5.07 13.33
CA GLU A 15 -1.40 3.99 12.47
C GLU A 15 -0.94 4.51 11.09
N LEU A 16 -1.66 5.49 10.53
CA LEU A 16 -1.28 6.13 9.27
C LEU A 16 0.00 6.95 9.41
N ALA A 17 0.15 7.71 10.49
CA ALA A 17 1.36 8.47 10.77
C ALA A 17 2.56 7.54 10.95
N GLU A 18 2.43 6.47 11.75
CA GLU A 18 3.47 5.45 11.93
C GLU A 18 3.87 4.80 10.59
N SER A 19 2.88 4.47 9.74
CA SER A 19 3.16 3.89 8.43
C SER A 19 3.89 4.86 7.50
N ILE A 20 3.57 6.16 7.54
CA ILE A 20 4.23 7.18 6.73
C ILE A 20 5.66 7.41 7.24
N GLN A 21 5.83 7.54 8.55
CA GLN A 21 7.13 7.69 9.19
C GLN A 21 8.07 6.54 8.77
N TYR A 22 7.60 5.30 8.87
CA TYR A 22 8.39 4.13 8.48
C TYR A 22 8.85 4.17 7.02
N GLU A 23 8.00 4.61 6.09
CA GLU A 23 8.39 4.75 4.68
C GLU A 23 9.34 5.94 4.44
N LEU A 24 9.26 7.01 5.23
CA LEU A 24 10.21 8.13 5.20
C LEU A 24 11.59 7.72 5.74
N GLU A 25 11.64 6.95 6.83
CA GLU A 25 12.89 6.43 7.40
C GLU A 25 13.60 5.48 6.42
N LYS A 26 12.84 4.64 5.70
CA LYS A 26 13.37 3.75 4.65
C LYS A 26 14.14 4.48 3.54
N ILE A 27 13.78 5.72 3.25
CA ILE A 27 14.47 6.54 2.24
C ILE A 27 15.57 7.42 2.85
N GLY A 28 15.91 7.20 4.12
CA GLY A 28 17.03 7.84 4.80
C GLY A 28 16.69 9.18 5.46
N ILE A 29 15.41 9.47 5.70
CA ILE A 29 15.01 10.65 6.50
C ILE A 29 15.23 10.33 7.98
N ASP A 30 15.81 11.29 8.69
CA ASP A 30 16.01 11.24 10.14
C ASP A 30 14.69 11.00 10.90
N GLU A 31 14.72 10.15 11.93
CA GLU A 31 13.53 9.74 12.70
C GLU A 31 12.70 10.93 13.20
N GLY A 32 13.34 11.95 13.77
CA GLY A 32 12.63 13.13 14.27
C GLY A 32 11.93 13.91 13.16
N LYS A 33 12.63 14.10 12.02
CA LYS A 33 12.04 14.76 10.83
C LYS A 33 10.98 13.89 10.15
N ALA A 34 11.14 12.58 10.17
CA ALA A 34 10.19 11.63 9.60
C ALA A 34 8.89 11.64 10.39
N LEU A 35 8.95 11.63 11.73
CA LEU A 35 7.80 11.75 12.61
C LEU A 35 7.05 13.08 12.37
N GLU A 36 7.76 14.22 12.44
CA GLU A 36 7.16 15.54 12.22
C GLU A 36 6.44 15.61 10.87
N LYS A 37 7.11 15.13 9.80
CA LYS A 37 6.52 15.14 8.46
C LYS A 37 5.34 14.18 8.33
N ALA A 38 5.39 13.03 8.99
CA ALA A 38 4.30 12.05 8.99
C ALA A 38 3.06 12.58 9.71
N GLU A 39 3.23 13.27 10.84
CA GLU A 39 2.14 13.95 11.55
C GLU A 39 1.53 15.07 10.69
N GLU A 40 2.36 15.89 10.03
CA GLU A 40 1.89 16.95 9.13
C GLU A 40 1.08 16.38 7.96
N ILE A 41 1.57 15.33 7.30
CA ILE A 41 0.85 14.67 6.20
C ILE A 41 -0.48 14.11 6.70
N THR A 42 -0.48 13.44 7.84
CA THR A 42 -1.69 12.84 8.43
C THR A 42 -2.71 13.90 8.80
N PHE A 43 -2.27 15.02 9.38
CA PHE A 43 -3.13 16.16 9.69
C PHE A 43 -3.72 16.78 8.41
N ASN A 44 -2.92 16.95 7.36
CA ASN A 44 -3.40 17.43 6.07
C ASN A 44 -4.45 16.48 5.46
N ILE A 45 -4.29 15.17 5.63
CA ILE A 45 -5.30 14.19 5.23
C ILE A 45 -6.58 14.37 6.04
N TYR A 46 -6.46 14.50 7.35
CA TYR A 46 -7.62 14.77 8.19
C TYR A 46 -8.36 16.06 7.76
N GLU A 47 -7.67 17.19 7.61
CA GLU A 47 -8.32 18.46 7.24
C GLU A 47 -9.00 18.43 5.88
N ASN A 48 -8.38 17.77 4.89
CA ASN A 48 -8.91 17.72 3.53
C ASN A 48 -10.12 16.81 3.39
N TRP A 49 -10.23 15.76 4.21
CA TRP A 49 -11.28 14.75 4.06
C TRP A 49 -12.17 14.58 5.30
N ARG A 50 -12.00 15.39 6.35
CA ARG A 50 -12.91 15.39 7.51
C ARG A 50 -14.33 15.71 7.07
N GLY A 51 -15.29 15.02 7.68
CA GLY A 51 -16.71 15.15 7.33
C GLY A 51 -17.15 14.32 6.13
N LEU A 52 -16.23 13.71 5.38
CA LEU A 52 -16.54 12.75 4.33
C LEU A 52 -16.46 11.31 4.85
N SER A 53 -17.34 10.44 4.35
CA SER A 53 -17.21 9.00 4.56
C SER A 53 -16.35 8.40 3.45
N ILE A 54 -15.10 8.07 3.77
CA ILE A 54 -14.18 7.42 2.83
C ILE A 54 -14.35 5.91 2.94
N VAL A 55 -14.63 5.26 1.82
CA VAL A 55 -14.66 3.80 1.71
C VAL A 55 -13.49 3.35 0.86
N PHE A 56 -12.60 2.53 1.42
CA PHE A 56 -11.59 1.85 0.65
C PHE A 56 -12.24 0.69 -0.13
N PRO A 57 -12.25 0.72 -1.47
CA PRO A 57 -12.88 -0.33 -2.25
C PRO A 57 -12.13 -1.64 -2.07
N MET A 58 -12.89 -2.71 -1.81
CA MET A 58 -12.34 -4.05 -1.55
C MET A 58 -11.68 -4.68 -2.80
N ASN A 59 -12.02 -4.19 -4.01
CA ASN A 59 -11.41 -4.56 -5.28
C ASN A 59 -10.84 -3.32 -5.99
N PRO A 60 -9.61 -2.92 -5.66
CA PRO A 60 -9.01 -1.72 -6.23
C PRO A 60 -8.34 -2.09 -7.56
N GLU A 61 -9.12 -2.39 -8.61
CA GLU A 61 -8.59 -2.83 -9.91
C GLU A 61 -7.46 -1.91 -10.41
N ARG A 62 -7.57 -0.59 -10.22
CA ARG A 62 -6.51 0.38 -10.55
C ARG A 62 -5.26 0.29 -9.69
N TYR A 63 -5.38 0.01 -8.39
CA TYR A 63 -4.21 -0.23 -7.53
C TYR A 63 -3.52 -1.54 -7.92
N MET A 64 -4.33 -2.55 -8.22
CA MET A 64 -3.85 -3.85 -8.69
C MET A 64 -3.14 -3.73 -10.04
N GLU A 65 -3.55 -2.83 -10.94
CA GLU A 65 -2.85 -2.60 -12.19
C GLU A 65 -1.44 -2.02 -12.00
N LYS A 66 -1.28 -0.99 -11.15
CA LYS A 66 0.03 -0.42 -10.84
C LYS A 66 0.93 -1.43 -10.13
N LEU A 67 0.38 -2.13 -9.14
CA LEU A 67 1.09 -3.17 -8.40
C LEU A 67 1.52 -4.31 -9.34
N LYS A 68 0.61 -4.76 -10.22
CA LYS A 68 0.90 -5.77 -11.24
C LYS A 68 2.01 -5.33 -12.19
N ALA A 69 2.01 -4.08 -12.65
CA ALA A 69 3.06 -3.57 -13.53
C ALA A 69 4.43 -3.64 -12.85
N LYS A 70 4.53 -3.16 -11.60
CA LYS A 70 5.76 -3.23 -10.79
C LYS A 70 6.23 -4.66 -10.56
N ILE A 71 5.31 -5.57 -10.21
CA ILE A 71 5.63 -6.98 -9.99
C ILE A 71 6.18 -7.64 -11.26
N LEU A 72 5.60 -7.33 -12.42
CA LEU A 72 6.05 -7.88 -13.71
C LEU A 72 7.36 -7.27 -14.21
N GLU A 73 7.70 -6.06 -13.78
CA GLU A 73 8.99 -5.44 -14.04
C GLU A 73 10.11 -6.12 -13.23
N GLU A 74 9.82 -6.47 -11.97
CA GLU A 74 10.77 -7.17 -11.09
C GLU A 74 10.83 -8.69 -11.33
N PHE A 75 9.86 -9.28 -12.03
CA PHE A 75 9.78 -10.73 -12.25
C PHE A 75 10.64 -11.17 -13.44
N ASP A 76 11.65 -12.00 -13.18
CA ASP A 76 12.59 -12.50 -14.20
C ASP A 76 12.29 -13.95 -14.67
N GLY A 77 11.23 -14.56 -14.13
CA GLY A 77 10.85 -15.94 -14.43
C GLY A 77 11.53 -17.02 -13.56
N ARG A 78 12.52 -16.64 -12.75
CA ARG A 78 13.27 -17.53 -11.85
C ARG A 78 13.11 -17.13 -10.37
N ASN A 79 12.74 -15.88 -10.10
CA ASN A 79 12.55 -15.32 -8.76
C ASN A 79 11.12 -15.45 -8.18
N THR A 80 10.36 -16.47 -8.60
CA THR A 80 8.96 -16.70 -8.21
C THR A 80 8.74 -16.66 -6.69
N THR A 81 9.54 -17.41 -5.92
CA THR A 81 9.37 -17.52 -4.46
C THR A 81 9.62 -16.19 -3.75
N GLU A 82 10.57 -15.40 -4.24
CA GLU A 82 10.91 -14.09 -3.68
C GLU A 82 9.78 -13.09 -3.92
N ILE A 83 9.25 -13.03 -5.15
CA ILE A 83 8.15 -12.14 -5.52
C ILE A 83 6.87 -12.47 -4.74
N VAL A 84 6.53 -13.76 -4.61
CA VAL A 84 5.36 -14.23 -3.85
C VAL A 84 5.42 -13.79 -2.39
N ARG A 85 6.60 -13.93 -1.76
CA ARG A 85 6.80 -13.50 -0.37
C ARG A 85 6.77 -11.99 -0.22
N LYS A 86 7.46 -11.27 -1.11
CA LYS A 86 7.59 -9.80 -1.08
C LYS A 86 6.24 -9.11 -1.23
N TYR A 87 5.40 -9.61 -2.15
CA TYR A 87 4.13 -8.97 -2.51
C TYR A 87 2.90 -9.66 -1.92
N LYS A 88 3.08 -10.74 -1.15
CA LYS A 88 2.00 -11.53 -0.52
C LYS A 88 0.91 -11.97 -1.52
N ILE A 89 1.32 -12.38 -2.72
CA ILE A 89 0.44 -12.90 -3.78
C ILE A 89 0.68 -14.40 -3.99
N SER A 90 -0.27 -15.12 -4.61
CA SER A 90 -0.05 -16.52 -4.96
C SER A 90 0.74 -16.69 -6.27
N GLU A 91 1.49 -17.77 -6.39
CA GLU A 91 2.20 -18.14 -7.64
C GLU A 91 1.24 -18.19 -8.83
N ASN A 92 0.04 -18.74 -8.63
CA ASN A 92 -0.99 -18.81 -9.66
C ASN A 92 -1.43 -17.43 -10.18
N ILE A 93 -1.47 -16.41 -9.31
CA ILE A 93 -1.77 -15.04 -9.73
C ILE A 93 -0.59 -14.46 -10.55
N LEU A 94 0.64 -14.65 -10.07
CA LEU A 94 1.85 -14.18 -10.75
C LEU A 94 1.95 -14.74 -12.18
N TYR A 95 1.78 -16.06 -12.35
CA TYR A 95 1.81 -16.67 -13.68
C TYR A 95 0.67 -16.22 -14.58
N ARG A 96 -0.55 -16.01 -14.05
CA ARG A 96 -1.66 -15.45 -14.84
C ARG A 96 -1.34 -14.05 -15.33
N TRP A 97 -0.76 -13.21 -14.47
CA TRP A 97 -0.37 -11.86 -14.84
C TRP A 97 0.73 -11.83 -15.89
N ASN A 98 1.74 -12.67 -15.76
CA ASN A 98 2.82 -12.78 -16.74
C ASN A 98 2.30 -13.29 -18.10
N ARG A 99 1.43 -14.30 -18.10
CA ARG A 99 0.82 -14.78 -19.34
C ARG A 99 0.00 -13.69 -20.04
N ALA A 100 -0.81 -12.95 -19.28
CA ALA A 100 -1.63 -11.87 -19.82
C ALA A 100 -0.80 -10.67 -20.33
N SER A 101 0.38 -10.39 -19.76
CA SER A 101 1.25 -9.30 -20.23
C SER A 101 1.94 -9.64 -21.56
N LEU A 102 2.29 -10.91 -21.78
CA LEU A 102 2.84 -11.39 -23.06
C LEU A 102 1.83 -11.27 -24.21
N THR A 103 0.54 -11.46 -23.95
CA THR A 103 -0.52 -11.31 -24.96
C THR A 103 -0.74 -9.86 -25.39
N LYS A 104 -0.54 -8.88 -24.50
CA LYS A 104 -0.70 -7.44 -24.81
C LYS A 104 0.48 -6.81 -25.56
N ARG A 105 1.61 -7.51 -25.68
CA ARG A 105 2.82 -7.02 -26.39
C ARG A 105 2.85 -7.41 -27.88
N LYS A 106 1.89 -8.19 -28.36
CA LYS A 106 1.64 -8.46 -29.78
C LYS A 106 0.56 -7.53 -30.29
#